data_AF-A0A6A5H6U2-F1
#
_entry.id   AF-A0A6A5H6U2-F1
#
_cell.length_a   1.000
_cell.length_b   1.000
_cell.length_c   1.000
_cell.angle_alpha   90.00
_cell.angle_beta   90.00
_cell.angle_gamma   90.00
#
_symmetry.space_group_name_H-M   'P 1'
#
loop_
_entity.id
_entity.type
_entity.pdbx_description
1 polymer ?
#
loop_
_entity_poly.entity_id
_entity_poly.type
_entity_poly.pdbx_seq_one_letter_code
_entity_poly.pdbx_strand_id
1 'polypeptide(L)'
;MQSSNIIYTTLDFFLVRIPSTSLVTSYFYSMKPDSIIRYVVAAFYGYEYLSQLFTVIFCFIRVLVLFNPRKRLEMYDFIFMIWLFLSLVLSFVASFPHIKHNAMGMQLDVPFQYGAMFLTTTFAYGNSIQTIGNGIFSIIVTIAIVVMTSLMVSKLKTLKLM
;
A
#
# COMPACT_ATOMS: atom_id res chain seq x y z
N MET A 1 -8.76 4.08 6.27
CA MET A 1 -7.63 4.89 5.74
C MET A 1 -6.56 5.14 6.80
N GLN A 2 -6.85 5.89 7.88
CA GLN A 2 -5.82 6.19 8.89
C GLN A 2 -5.29 4.93 9.59
N SER A 3 -6.17 4.02 9.99
CA SER A 3 -5.78 2.73 10.57
C SER A 3 -4.86 1.92 9.66
N SER A 4 -5.23 1.76 8.39
CA SER A 4 -4.45 1.04 7.39
C SER A 4 -3.07 1.65 7.15
N ASN A 5 -2.99 3.00 7.10
CA ASN A 5 -1.73 3.71 6.97
C ASN A 5 -0.83 3.53 8.21
N ILE A 6 -1.40 3.62 9.41
CA ILE A 6 -0.66 3.42 10.66
C ILE A 6 -0.10 1.99 10.72
N ILE A 7 -0.91 0.99 10.35
CA ILE A 7 -0.47 -0.41 10.33
C ILE A 7 0.62 -0.60 9.28
N TYR A 8 0.44 -0.07 8.06
CA TYR A 8 1.46 -0.12 7.01
C TYR A 8 2.78 0.50 7.46
N THR A 9 2.77 1.72 8.01
CA THR A 9 3.98 2.38 8.52
C THR A 9 4.60 1.61 9.67
N THR A 10 3.81 1.02 10.57
CA THR A 10 4.33 0.19 11.67
C THR A 10 5.05 -1.05 11.12
N LEU A 11 4.49 -1.70 10.10
CA LEU A 11 5.11 -2.84 9.42
C LEU A 11 6.37 -2.43 8.64
N ASP A 12 6.38 -1.24 8.01
CA ASP A 12 7.56 -0.64 7.38
C ASP A 12 8.72 -0.47 8.38
N PHE A 13 8.41 0.07 9.56
CA PHE A 13 9.39 0.19 10.63
C PHE A 13 9.96 -1.18 11.04
N PHE A 14 9.10 -2.20 11.12
CA PHE A 14 9.50 -3.54 11.52
C PHE A 14 10.32 -4.30 10.47
N LEU A 15 9.98 -4.17 9.18
CA LEU A 15 10.60 -4.95 8.10
C LEU A 15 11.78 -4.25 7.43
N VAL A 16 11.79 -2.91 7.42
CA VAL A 16 12.82 -2.09 6.75
C VAL A 16 13.72 -1.41 7.76
N ARG A 17 13.15 -0.62 8.68
CA ARG A 17 13.94 0.30 9.51
C ARG A 17 14.66 -0.38 10.67
N ILE A 18 14.05 -1.36 11.32
CA ILE A 18 14.72 -2.11 12.41
C ILE A 18 15.85 -2.99 11.86
N PRO A 19 15.66 -3.81 10.80
CA PRO A 19 16.73 -4.65 10.26
C PRO A 19 17.85 -3.87 9.55
N SER A 20 17.63 -2.59 9.25
CA SER A 20 18.66 -1.70 8.70
C SER A 20 19.61 -1.09 9.73
N THR A 21 19.33 -1.23 11.03
CA THR A 21 20.19 -0.70 12.11
C THR A 21 21.37 -1.61 12.47
N SER A 22 21.66 -2.65 11.67
CA SER A 22 22.73 -3.66 11.90
C SER A 22 22.59 -4.52 13.17
N LEU A 23 21.84 -4.07 14.20
CA LEU A 23 21.73 -4.72 15.51
C LEU A 23 20.95 -6.03 15.50
N VAL A 24 19.88 -6.10 14.70
CA VAL A 24 18.99 -7.28 14.61
C VAL A 24 19.30 -8.12 13.36
N THR A 25 20.27 -7.67 12.56
CA THR A 25 20.59 -8.17 11.24
C THR A 25 21.16 -9.59 11.27
N SER A 26 21.96 -9.93 12.28
CA SER A 26 22.47 -11.29 12.51
C SER A 26 21.37 -12.30 12.88
N TYR A 27 20.37 -11.86 13.64
CA TYR A 27 19.21 -12.67 14.01
C TYR A 27 18.31 -12.95 12.79
N PHE A 28 18.11 -11.94 11.95
CA PHE A 28 17.34 -12.10 10.71
C PHE A 28 18.07 -12.89 9.62
N TYR A 29 19.41 -12.82 9.55
CA TYR A 29 20.21 -13.62 8.62
C TYR A 29 20.20 -15.12 8.95
N SER A 30 20.16 -15.46 10.24
CA SER A 30 20.13 -16.84 10.72
C SER A 30 18.72 -17.43 10.81
N MET A 31 17.68 -16.67 10.45
CA MET A 31 16.31 -17.16 10.51
C MET A 31 16.02 -18.25 9.49
N LYS A 32 15.30 -19.28 9.95
CA LYS A 32 14.79 -20.32 9.05
C LYS A 32 13.85 -19.68 8.02
N PRO A 33 13.94 -20.10 6.75
CA PRO A 33 13.11 -19.53 5.70
C PRO A 33 11.62 -19.65 6.00
N ASP A 34 11.15 -20.68 6.75
CA ASP A 34 9.75 -20.92 7.16
C ASP A 34 9.25 -20.08 8.36
N SER A 35 9.91 -18.96 8.64
CA SER A 35 9.57 -18.12 9.78
C SER A 35 8.28 -17.31 9.60
N ILE A 36 7.70 -16.91 10.74
CA ILE A 36 6.51 -16.02 10.89
C ILE A 36 6.62 -14.74 10.03
N ILE A 37 7.85 -14.32 9.71
CA ILE A 37 8.17 -13.17 8.84
C ILE A 37 7.44 -13.22 7.49
N ARG A 38 7.20 -14.40 6.90
CA ARG A 38 6.43 -14.52 5.64
C ARG A 38 5.05 -13.87 5.75
N TYR A 39 4.35 -14.12 6.85
CA TYR A 39 3.04 -13.55 7.12
C TYR A 39 3.12 -12.05 7.39
N VAL A 40 4.19 -11.60 8.03
CA VAL A 40 4.44 -10.17 8.28
C VAL A 40 4.70 -9.42 6.97
N VAL A 41 5.49 -10.00 6.05
CA VAL A 41 5.74 -9.43 4.72
C VAL A 41 4.48 -9.47 3.85
N ALA A 42 3.71 -10.55 3.89
CA ALA A 42 2.42 -10.62 3.20
C ALA A 42 1.44 -9.56 3.73
N ALA A 43 1.39 -9.35 5.05
CA ALA A 43 0.60 -8.28 5.65
C ALA A 43 1.09 -6.90 5.20
N PHE A 44 2.40 -6.67 5.13
CA PHE A 44 2.97 -5.40 4.67
C PHE A 44 2.48 -5.02 3.27
N TYR A 45 2.61 -5.92 2.29
CA TYR A 45 2.11 -5.69 0.93
C TYR A 45 0.58 -5.53 0.91
N GLY A 46 -0.16 -6.33 1.68
CA GLY A 46 -1.61 -6.20 1.78
C GLY A 46 -2.06 -4.83 2.30
N TYR A 47 -1.42 -4.34 3.35
CA TYR A 47 -1.71 -3.02 3.90
C TYR A 47 -1.22 -1.87 3.01
N GLU A 48 -0.18 -2.07 2.20
CA GLU A 48 0.26 -1.12 1.19
C GLU A 48 -0.85 -0.87 0.14
N TYR A 49 -1.31 -1.94 -0.52
CA TYR A 49 -2.37 -1.83 -1.52
C TYR A 49 -3.67 -1.30 -0.93
N LEU A 50 -4.02 -1.77 0.26
CA LEU A 50 -5.24 -1.37 0.95
C LEU A 50 -5.20 0.11 1.34
N SER A 51 -4.03 0.61 1.76
CA SER A 51 -3.84 2.04 2.00
C SER A 51 -4.02 2.87 0.73
N GLN A 52 -3.34 2.49 -0.35
CA GLN A 52 -3.42 3.16 -1.65
C GLN A 52 -4.86 3.20 -2.18
N LEU A 53 -5.56 2.07 -2.20
CA LEU A 53 -6.96 1.99 -2.65
C LEU A 53 -7.90 2.84 -1.77
N PHE A 54 -7.71 2.82 -0.44
CA PHE A 54 -8.51 3.66 0.46
C PHE A 54 -8.29 5.15 0.25
N THR A 55 -7.08 5.59 -0.11
CA THR A 55 -6.85 7.00 -0.45
C THR A 55 -7.58 7.42 -1.73
N VAL A 56 -7.61 6.57 -2.75
CA VAL A 56 -8.35 6.84 -4.00
C VAL A 56 -9.83 6.98 -3.75
N ILE A 57 -10.43 6.07 -2.98
CA ILE A 57 -11.85 6.14 -2.61
C ILE A 57 -12.16 7.45 -1.88
N PHE A 58 -11.31 7.82 -0.93
CA PHE A 58 -11.50 9.04 -0.17
C PHE A 58 -11.48 10.29 -1.06
N CYS A 59 -10.53 10.36 -2.00
CA CYS A 59 -10.49 11.39 -3.02
C CYS A 59 -11.74 11.37 -3.91
N PHE A 60 -12.23 10.20 -4.29
CA PHE A 60 -13.42 10.04 -5.12
C PHE A 60 -14.69 10.53 -4.42
N ILE A 61 -14.93 10.13 -3.17
CA ILE A 61 -16.09 10.58 -2.38
C ILE A 61 -16.09 12.10 -2.22
N ARG A 62 -14.94 12.72 -1.94
CA ARG A 62 -14.83 14.18 -1.82
C ARG A 62 -15.24 14.91 -3.10
N VAL A 63 -14.80 14.43 -4.25
CA VAL A 63 -15.20 15.00 -5.54
C VAL A 63 -16.69 14.79 -5.79
N LEU A 64 -17.19 13.59 -5.51
CA LEU A 64 -18.59 13.23 -5.77
C LEU A 64 -19.57 14.07 -4.94
N VAL A 65 -19.28 14.29 -3.66
CA VAL A 65 -20.06 15.15 -2.76
C VAL A 65 -20.05 16.60 -3.24
N LEU A 66 -18.91 17.10 -3.74
CA LEU A 66 -18.78 18.47 -4.22
C LEU A 66 -19.55 18.72 -5.53
N PHE A 67 -19.60 17.74 -6.44
CA PHE A 67 -20.27 17.90 -7.73
C PHE A 67 -21.80 17.74 -7.66
N ASN A 68 -22.32 16.94 -6.72
CA ASN A 68 -23.77 16.69 -6.60
C ASN A 68 -24.24 16.64 -5.14
N PRO A 69 -24.42 17.81 -4.48
CA PRO A 69 -24.88 17.85 -3.08
C PRO A 69 -26.32 17.36 -2.88
N ARG A 70 -27.10 17.21 -3.98
CA ARG A 70 -28.55 16.93 -3.93
C ARG A 70 -28.92 15.47 -4.16
N LYS A 71 -27.98 14.60 -4.56
CA LYS A 71 -28.23 13.15 -4.70
C LYS A 71 -28.18 12.47 -3.32
N ARG A 72 -29.07 11.50 -3.12
CA ARG A 72 -29.32 10.82 -1.84
C ARG A 72 -28.03 10.14 -1.32
N LEU A 73 -27.60 10.51 -0.11
CA LEU A 73 -26.42 9.95 0.60
C LEU A 73 -26.36 8.42 0.58
N GLU A 74 -27.52 7.75 0.65
CA GLU A 74 -27.63 6.28 0.62
C GLU A 74 -26.94 5.63 -0.58
N MET A 75 -26.97 6.25 -1.77
CA MET A 75 -26.29 5.70 -2.95
C MET A 75 -24.76 5.77 -2.82
N TYR A 76 -24.25 6.80 -2.15
CA TYR A 76 -22.81 6.97 -1.93
C TYR A 76 -22.28 5.98 -0.89
N ASP A 77 -23.05 5.72 0.16
CA ASP A 77 -22.71 4.73 1.18
C ASP A 77 -22.67 3.32 0.58
N PHE A 78 -23.60 2.99 -0.31
CA PHE A 78 -23.61 1.69 -0.99
C PHE A 78 -22.42 1.51 -1.94
N ILE A 79 -22.12 2.51 -2.77
CA ILE A 79 -20.94 2.50 -3.66
C ILE A 79 -19.66 2.39 -2.83
N PHE A 80 -19.58 3.14 -1.73
CA PHE A 80 -18.45 3.09 -0.82
C PHE A 80 -18.27 1.71 -0.19
N MET A 81 -19.35 1.07 0.28
CA MET A 81 -19.28 -0.24 0.90
C MET A 81 -18.85 -1.32 -0.08
N ILE A 82 -19.41 -1.32 -1.29
CA ILE A 82 -19.00 -2.24 -2.37
C ILE A 82 -17.52 -2.07 -2.69
N TRP A 83 -17.06 -0.84 -2.85
CA TRP A 83 -15.67 -0.57 -3.20
C TRP A 83 -14.72 -0.93 -2.05
N LEU A 84 -15.13 -0.70 -0.81
CA LEU A 84 -14.37 -1.11 0.37
C LEU A 84 -14.20 -2.64 0.42
N PHE A 85 -15.27 -3.38 0.15
CA PHE A 85 -15.22 -4.84 0.05
C PHE A 85 -14.32 -5.30 -1.09
N LEU A 86 -14.45 -4.69 -2.28
CA LEU A 86 -13.60 -4.99 -3.43
C LEU A 86 -12.12 -4.73 -3.13
N SER A 87 -11.81 -3.62 -2.47
CA SER A 87 -10.44 -3.25 -2.10
C SER A 87 -9.83 -4.23 -1.10
N LEU A 88 -10.62 -4.72 -0.16
CA LEU A 88 -10.21 -5.77 0.79
C LEU A 88 -9.90 -7.07 0.05
N VAL A 89 -10.80 -7.52 -0.83
CA VAL A 89 -10.62 -8.76 -1.61
C VAL A 89 -9.38 -8.66 -2.51
N LEU A 90 -9.22 -7.56 -3.24
CA LEU A 90 -8.07 -7.33 -4.10
C LEU A 90 -6.75 -7.33 -3.31
N SER A 91 -6.72 -6.67 -2.15
CA SER A 91 -5.53 -6.63 -1.29
C SER A 91 -5.20 -8.02 -0.74
N PHE A 92 -6.21 -8.81 -0.36
CA PHE A 92 -6.00 -10.17 0.13
C PHE A 92 -5.47 -11.10 -0.98
N VAL A 93 -6.04 -11.04 -2.18
CA VAL A 93 -5.60 -11.81 -3.34
C VAL A 93 -4.18 -11.43 -3.75
N ALA A 94 -3.85 -10.14 -3.76
CA ALA A 94 -2.51 -9.65 -4.07
C ALA A 94 -1.47 -10.05 -3.02
N SER A 95 -1.88 -10.24 -1.76
CA SER A 95 -1.01 -10.67 -0.66
C SER A 95 -0.79 -12.18 -0.60
N PHE A 96 -1.73 -12.96 -1.12
CA PHE A 96 -1.69 -14.42 -1.12
C PHE A 96 -0.40 -15.05 -1.71
N PRO A 97 0.17 -14.58 -2.82
CA PRO A 97 1.41 -15.16 -3.34
C PRO A 97 2.60 -15.00 -2.37
N HIS A 98 2.62 -13.95 -1.54
CA HIS A 98 3.68 -13.75 -0.54
C HIS A 98 3.62 -14.76 0.61
N ILE A 99 2.46 -15.37 0.88
CA ILE A 99 2.31 -16.42 1.91
C ILE A 99 2.92 -17.74 1.42
N LYS A 100 2.82 -18.02 0.12
CA LYS A 100 3.29 -19.28 -0.47
C LYS A 100 4.80 -19.35 -0.69
N HIS A 101 5.48 -18.20 -0.69
CA HIS A 101 6.90 -18.10 -1.01
C HIS A 101 7.72 -17.77 0.23
N ASN A 102 8.99 -18.19 0.19
CA ASN A 102 9.85 -18.13 1.36
C ASN A 102 10.25 -16.67 1.69
N ALA A 103 10.36 -16.35 2.99
CA ALA A 103 10.91 -15.06 3.41
C ALA A 103 12.43 -15.07 3.22
N MET A 104 12.98 -13.96 2.76
CA MET A 104 14.39 -13.75 2.49
C MET A 104 14.81 -12.36 2.96
N GLY A 105 15.86 -12.28 3.76
CA GLY A 105 16.55 -11.03 4.04
C GLY A 105 17.46 -10.67 2.86
N MET A 106 17.26 -9.49 2.28
CA MET A 106 18.13 -8.95 1.24
C MET A 106 18.96 -7.81 1.80
N GLN A 107 20.23 -7.73 1.43
CA GLN A 107 21.07 -6.61 1.79
C GLN A 107 20.78 -5.42 0.87
N LEU A 108 20.67 -4.21 1.42
CA LEU A 108 20.52 -3.00 0.61
C LEU A 108 21.81 -2.77 -0.20
N ASP A 109 21.63 -2.34 -1.44
CA ASP A 109 22.74 -1.96 -2.32
C ASP A 109 23.37 -0.61 -1.89
N VAL A 110 24.34 -0.10 -2.66
CA VAL A 110 25.07 1.16 -2.37
C VAL A 110 24.12 2.29 -1.94
N PRO A 111 24.37 2.97 -0.79
CA PRO A 111 25.61 3.03 -0.01
C PRO A 111 25.66 2.11 1.24
N PHE A 112 24.71 1.19 1.45
CA PHE A 112 24.58 0.45 2.72
C PHE A 112 24.95 -1.04 2.66
N GLN A 113 25.94 -1.37 1.82
CA GLN A 113 26.38 -2.74 1.51
C GLN A 113 26.94 -3.55 2.70
N TYR A 114 27.06 -3.00 3.91
CA TYR A 114 27.71 -3.67 5.05
C TYR A 114 26.89 -3.73 6.35
N GLY A 115 25.58 -3.47 6.32
CA GLY A 115 24.80 -3.58 7.56
C GLY A 115 23.29 -3.44 7.45
N ALA A 116 22.79 -2.85 6.36
CA ALA A 116 21.35 -2.70 6.19
C ALA A 116 20.76 -3.91 5.45
N MET A 117 19.87 -4.64 6.12
CA MET A 117 19.02 -5.64 5.46
C MET A 117 17.58 -5.16 5.39
N PHE A 118 16.87 -5.56 4.34
CA PHE A 118 15.42 -5.48 4.20
C PHE A 118 14.84 -6.89 4.09
N LEU A 119 13.77 -7.14 4.84
CA LEU A 119 13.07 -8.43 4.81
C LEU A 119 12.02 -8.43 3.70
N THR A 120 12.20 -9.29 2.71
CA THR A 120 11.26 -9.47 1.61
C THR A 120 10.93 -10.95 1.41
N THR A 121 10.15 -11.28 0.39
CA THR A 121 9.87 -12.68 0.01
C THR A 121 10.57 -13.00 -1.31
N THR A 122 10.91 -14.27 -1.52
CA THR A 122 11.53 -14.73 -2.77
C THR A 122 10.67 -14.46 -4.00
N PHE A 123 9.35 -14.30 -3.83
CA PHE A 123 8.43 -13.89 -4.89
C PHE A 123 8.61 -12.44 -5.33
N ALA A 124 8.72 -11.51 -4.37
CA ALA A 124 8.94 -10.09 -4.67
C ALA A 124 10.32 -9.85 -5.31
N TYR A 125 11.31 -10.65 -4.95
CA TYR A 125 12.68 -10.52 -5.47
C TYR A 125 12.87 -11.22 -6.82
N GLY A 126 12.42 -12.47 -6.95
CA GLY A 126 12.64 -13.28 -8.16
C GLY A 126 11.74 -12.91 -9.32
N ASN A 127 10.66 -12.15 -9.08
CA ASN A 127 9.67 -11.84 -10.08
C ASN A 127 9.67 -10.35 -10.44
N SER A 128 10.55 -9.95 -11.37
CA SER A 128 10.59 -8.57 -11.89
C SER A 128 9.25 -8.07 -12.40
N ILE A 129 8.38 -8.96 -12.87
CA ILE A 129 7.00 -8.65 -13.32
C ILE A 129 6.17 -8.10 -12.17
N GLN A 130 6.32 -8.62 -10.95
CA GLN A 130 5.58 -8.12 -9.80
C GLN A 130 6.05 -6.73 -9.39
N THR A 131 7.37 -6.49 -9.35
CA THR A 131 7.93 -5.18 -9.01
C THR A 131 7.51 -4.12 -10.03
N ILE A 132 7.56 -4.45 -11.32
CA ILE A 132 7.06 -3.58 -12.39
C ILE A 132 5.55 -3.36 -12.26
N GLY A 133 4.78 -4.41 -11.99
CA GLY A 133 3.34 -4.34 -11.78
C GLY A 133 2.96 -3.42 -10.62
N ASN A 134 3.66 -3.52 -9.49
CA ASN A 134 3.47 -2.63 -8.34
C ASN A 134 3.80 -1.18 -8.67
N GLY A 135 4.88 -0.95 -9.41
CA GLY A 135 5.25 0.38 -9.88
C GLY A 135 4.17 1.00 -10.76
N ILE A 136 3.68 0.25 -11.77
CA ILE A 136 2.61 0.69 -12.66
C ILE A 136 1.32 0.98 -11.87
N PHE A 137 0.96 0.09 -10.95
CA PHE A 137 -0.23 0.26 -10.10
C PHE A 137 -0.14 1.53 -9.26
N SER A 138 0.99 1.78 -8.61
CA SER A 138 1.24 2.98 -7.81
C SER A 138 1.19 4.26 -8.65
N ILE A 139 1.73 4.23 -9.88
CA ILE A 139 1.66 5.36 -10.81
C ILE A 139 0.20 5.66 -11.18
N ILE A 140 -0.58 4.64 -11.52
CA ILE A 140 -2.01 4.79 -11.87
C ILE A 140 -2.79 5.40 -10.70
N VAL A 141 -2.58 4.88 -9.48
CA VAL A 141 -3.20 5.40 -8.26
C VAL A 141 -2.82 6.86 -8.03
N THR A 142 -1.55 7.21 -8.21
CA THR A 142 -1.06 8.58 -8.03
C THR A 142 -1.70 9.53 -9.04
N ILE A 143 -1.76 9.16 -10.31
CA ILE A 143 -2.43 9.94 -11.35
C ILE A 143 -3.91 10.14 -11.00
N ALA A 144 -4.59 9.08 -10.56
CA ALA A 144 -5.99 9.18 -10.15
C ALA A 144 -6.17 10.18 -8.99
N ILE A 145 -5.31 10.14 -7.97
CA ILE A 145 -5.36 11.10 -6.85
C ILE A 145 -5.13 12.53 -7.35
N VAL A 146 -4.13 12.76 -8.19
CA VAL A 146 -3.81 14.09 -8.74
C VAL A 146 -4.96 14.65 -9.59
N VAL A 147 -5.56 13.83 -10.45
CA VAL A 147 -6.70 14.24 -11.28
C VAL A 147 -7.90 14.60 -10.39
N MET A 148 -8.25 13.76 -9.43
CA MET A 148 -9.41 13.98 -8.56
C MET A 148 -9.24 15.21 -7.66
N THR A 149 -8.04 15.41 -7.11
CA THR A 149 -7.73 16.62 -6.32
C THR A 149 -7.74 17.88 -7.18
N SER A 150 -7.24 17.81 -8.41
CA SER A 150 -7.30 18.93 -9.37
C SER A 150 -8.74 19.32 -9.73
N LEU A 151 -9.61 18.33 -9.97
CA LEU A 151 -11.04 18.55 -10.21
C LEU A 151 -11.73 19.23 -9.03
N MET A 152 -11.42 18.80 -7.80
CA MET A 152 -11.94 19.42 -6.58
C MET A 152 -11.52 20.89 -6.48
N VAL A 153 -10.24 21.21 -6.68
CA VAL A 153 -9.72 22.58 -6.61
C VAL A 153 -10.35 23.47 -7.69
N SER A 154 -10.45 22.98 -8.93
CA SER A 154 -11.07 23.71 -10.03
C SER A 154 -12.53 24.06 -9.72
N LYS A 155 -13.31 23.10 -9.21
CA LYS A 155 -14.71 23.33 -8.87
C LYS A 155 -14.88 24.30 -7.70
N LEU A 156 -14.01 24.23 -6.68
CA LEU A 156 -14.00 25.18 -5.57
C LEU A 156 -13.67 26.61 -6.03
N LYS A 157 -12.74 26.78 -6.98
CA LYS A 157 -12.43 28.09 -7.56
C LYS A 157 -13.62 28.67 -8.31
N THR A 158 -14.33 27.86 -9.12
CA THR A 158 -15.55 28.31 -9.82
C THR A 158 -16.65 28.73 -8.85
N LEU A 159 -16.79 28.05 -7.70
CA LEU A 159 -17.80 28.40 -6.68
C LEU A 159 -17.46 29.66 -5.88
N LYS A 160 -16.18 30.04 -5.76
CA LYS A 160 -15.77 31.31 -5.12
C LYS A 160 -15.85 32.54 -6.03
N LEU A 161 -15.95 32.33 -7.35
CA LEU A 161 -16.06 33.36 -8.37
C LEU A 161 -17.51 33.74 -8.70
N MET A 162 -18.49 33.10 -8.04
CA MET A 162 -19.92 33.38 -8.11
C MET A 162 -20.37 34.00 -6.78
#